data_AF-A0A7C1J2H0-F1
#
_entry.id   AF-A0A7C1J2H0-F1
#
_cell.length_a   1.000
_cell.length_b   1.000
_cell.length_c   1.000
_cell.angle_alpha   90.00
_cell.angle_beta   90.00
_cell.angle_gamma   90.00
#
_symmetry.space_group_name_H-M   'P 1'
#
loop_
_entity.id
_entity.type
_entity.pdbx_description
1 polymer ?
#
loop_
_entity_poly.entity_id
_entity_poly.type
_entity_poly.pdbx_seq_one_letter_code
_entity_poly.pdbx_strand_id
1 'polypeptide(L)'
;MDFFEILPVHPQPQPNESLCSYMTRLVEANRLGSSGRLYRLFFPDLRPTGDYIVDLPPRSLGAMSTVLVCPESRLWAATFYYLGQRLLNQVDPNVVGRFLNGSIVPYQRYCPACLAEHGYYQLVWRFHGLPGCP
;
A
#
# COMPACT_ATOMS: atom_id res chain seq x y z
N MET A 1 10.32 20.56 11.08
CA MET A 1 9.17 20.63 10.17
C MET A 1 8.05 19.93 10.90
N ASP A 2 6.96 20.63 11.20
CA ASP A 2 5.88 20.05 11.99
C ASP A 2 4.99 19.22 11.05
N PHE A 3 4.80 17.93 11.31
CA PHE A 3 4.14 17.02 10.37
C PHE A 3 2.66 17.37 10.14
N PHE A 4 2.04 18.05 11.13
CA PHE A 4 0.69 18.59 11.04
C PHE A 4 0.53 19.66 9.94
N GLU A 5 1.63 20.31 9.52
CA GLU A 5 1.59 21.28 8.42
C GLU A 5 1.53 20.62 7.03
N ILE A 6 1.81 19.30 6.95
CA ILE A 6 2.05 18.61 5.68
C ILE A 6 0.87 17.71 5.27
N LEU A 7 0.30 16.95 6.21
CA LEU A 7 -0.86 16.08 5.98
C LEU A 7 -1.88 16.29 7.10
N PRO A 8 -2.88 17.16 6.94
CA PRO A 8 -3.85 17.43 8.00
C PRO A 8 -4.76 16.24 8.35
N VAL A 9 -4.91 15.26 7.45
CA VAL A 9 -5.79 14.10 7.64
C VAL A 9 -5.00 12.80 7.52
N HIS A 10 -5.07 11.96 8.54
CA HIS A 10 -4.37 10.68 8.62
C HIS A 10 -5.36 9.53 8.78
N PRO A 11 -6.11 9.14 7.72
CA PRO A 11 -6.90 7.92 7.78
C PRO A 11 -6.01 6.74 8.18
N GLN A 12 -6.57 5.84 8.97
CA GLN A 12 -5.88 4.60 9.31
C GLN A 12 -6.09 3.56 8.20
N PRO A 13 -5.09 2.70 7.92
CA PRO A 13 -5.27 1.56 7.03
C PRO A 13 -6.40 0.67 7.53
N GLN A 14 -7.28 0.24 6.62
CA GLN A 14 -8.36 -0.69 6.94
C GLN A 14 -7.87 -2.14 6.92
N PRO A 15 -8.53 -3.07 7.63
CA PRO A 15 -8.21 -4.48 7.53
C PRO A 15 -8.28 -4.98 6.08
N ASN A 16 -7.23 -5.70 5.67
CA ASN A 16 -7.05 -6.25 4.31
C ASN A 16 -7.02 -5.21 3.18
N GLU A 17 -6.89 -3.92 3.50
CA GLU A 17 -6.70 -2.88 2.49
C GLU A 17 -5.34 -3.04 1.79
N SER A 18 -5.28 -2.79 0.47
CA SER A 18 -4.00 -2.72 -0.24
C SER A 18 -3.25 -1.42 0.07
N LEU A 19 -1.92 -1.45 0.09
CA LEU A 19 -1.11 -0.25 0.31
C LEU A 19 -1.41 0.81 -0.74
N CYS A 20 -1.59 0.41 -2.00
CA CYS A 20 -2.03 1.28 -3.08
C CYS A 20 -3.37 1.96 -2.77
N SER A 21 -4.37 1.23 -2.28
CA SER A 21 -5.65 1.81 -1.83
C SER A 21 -5.47 2.80 -0.70
N TYR A 22 -4.67 2.42 0.31
CA TYR A 22 -4.42 3.27 1.46
C TYR A 22 -3.76 4.59 1.04
N MET A 23 -2.78 4.53 0.13
CA MET A 23 -2.12 5.69 -0.45
C MET A 23 -3.10 6.56 -1.26
N THR A 24 -4.01 5.96 -2.02
CA THR A 24 -5.07 6.69 -2.73
C THR A 24 -5.98 7.45 -1.77
N ARG A 25 -6.46 6.79 -0.71
CA ARG A 25 -7.29 7.45 0.32
C ARG A 25 -6.55 8.58 1.04
N LEU A 26 -5.25 8.43 1.27
CA LEU A 26 -4.41 9.50 1.81
C LEU A 26 -4.33 10.71 0.86
N VAL A 27 -4.11 10.47 -0.43
CA VAL A 27 -4.11 11.51 -1.47
C VAL A 27 -5.44 12.25 -1.49
N GLU A 28 -6.55 11.52 -1.52
CA GLU A 28 -7.90 12.07 -1.57
C GLU A 28 -8.25 12.87 -0.31
N ALA A 29 -8.02 12.30 0.87
CA ALA A 29 -8.33 12.92 2.16
C ALA A 29 -7.57 14.24 2.37
N ASN A 30 -6.36 14.34 1.81
CA ASN A 30 -5.51 15.53 1.91
C ASN A 30 -5.52 16.39 0.64
N ARG A 31 -6.41 16.07 -0.33
CA ARG A 31 -6.55 16.78 -1.61
C ARG A 31 -5.23 16.99 -2.34
N LEU A 32 -4.37 15.98 -2.31
CA LEU A 32 -3.10 16.00 -2.99
C LEU A 32 -3.33 15.76 -4.49
N GLY A 33 -2.65 16.51 -5.34
CA GLY A 33 -2.76 16.32 -6.80
C GLY A 33 -2.12 15.03 -7.32
N SER A 34 -1.28 14.34 -6.52
CA SER A 34 -0.68 13.06 -6.90
C SER A 34 -0.09 12.29 -5.71
N SER A 35 -0.01 10.97 -5.86
CA SER A 35 0.72 10.07 -4.95
C SER A 35 2.23 10.35 -4.91
N GLY A 36 2.79 10.95 -5.97
CA GLY A 36 4.19 11.36 -6.00
C GLY A 36 4.56 12.40 -4.95
N ARG A 37 3.60 13.23 -4.50
CA ARG A 37 3.82 14.14 -3.36
C ARG A 37 3.98 13.38 -2.05
N LEU A 38 3.11 12.40 -1.78
CA LEU A 38 3.25 11.52 -0.61
C LEU A 38 4.58 10.79 -0.62
N TYR A 39 4.97 10.23 -1.77
CA TYR A 39 6.21 9.48 -1.87
C TYR A 39 7.44 10.31 -1.46
N ARG A 40 7.50 11.59 -1.87
CA ARG A 40 8.59 12.49 -1.49
C ARG A 40 8.61 12.82 0.00
N LEU A 41 7.45 12.82 0.66
CA LEU A 41 7.36 13.03 2.11
C LEU A 41 7.87 11.82 2.88
N PHE A 42 7.55 10.62 2.40
CA PHE A 42 7.94 9.37 3.03
C PHE A 42 9.39 8.98 2.75
N PHE A 43 9.88 9.34 1.56
CA PHE A 43 11.19 8.96 1.06
C PHE A 43 11.91 10.18 0.45
N PRO A 44 12.32 11.16 1.27
CA PRO A 44 12.92 12.40 0.77
C PRO A 44 14.19 12.16 -0.04
N ASP A 45 14.93 11.10 0.28
CA ASP A 45 16.19 10.76 -0.39
C ASP A 45 16.01 9.90 -1.65
N LEU A 46 14.79 9.44 -1.95
CA LEU A 46 14.51 8.58 -3.09
C LEU A 46 13.89 9.37 -4.24
N ARG A 47 14.41 9.15 -5.45
CA ARG A 47 13.73 9.57 -6.67
C ARG A 47 12.67 8.52 -7.02
N PRO A 48 11.37 8.89 -7.16
CA PRO A 48 10.36 7.93 -7.57
C PRO A 48 10.67 7.46 -9.01
N THR A 49 10.87 6.15 -9.21
CA THR A 49 11.22 5.56 -10.50
C THR A 49 10.02 5.30 -11.42
N GLY A 50 8.83 5.75 -11.04
CA GLY A 50 7.62 5.56 -11.86
C GLY A 50 7.06 4.13 -11.85
N ASP A 51 7.70 3.22 -11.08
CA ASP A 51 7.17 1.89 -10.88
C ASP A 51 5.87 1.98 -10.08
N TYR A 52 4.79 1.55 -10.71
CA TYR A 52 3.49 1.38 -10.07
C TYR A 52 3.67 0.55 -8.81
N ILE A 53 3.08 1.00 -7.71
CA ILE A 53 3.09 0.26 -6.44
C ILE A 53 2.29 -1.03 -6.68
N VAL A 54 3.01 -2.10 -7.01
CA VAL A 54 2.58 -3.45 -6.66
C VAL A 54 2.71 -3.49 -5.15
N ASP A 55 1.69 -3.99 -4.44
CA ASP A 55 1.63 -4.04 -2.96
C ASP A 55 2.65 -5.01 -2.34
N LEU A 56 3.82 -5.16 -2.97
CA LEU A 56 5.00 -5.82 -2.45
C LEU A 56 5.54 -5.06 -1.23
N PRO A 57 6.20 -5.76 -0.29
CA PRO A 57 6.83 -5.10 0.85
C PRO A 57 7.90 -4.11 0.37
N PRO A 58 7.81 -2.81 0.68
CA PRO A 58 8.90 -1.90 0.39
C PRO A 58 10.15 -2.28 1.20
N ARG A 59 11.33 -1.92 0.70
CA ARG A 59 12.60 -2.16 1.42
C ARG A 59 12.68 -1.42 2.75
N SER A 60 11.95 -0.31 2.86
CA SER A 60 11.82 0.53 4.04
C SER A 60 10.46 1.23 3.98
N LEU A 61 9.85 1.49 5.13
CA LEU A 61 8.68 2.37 5.23
C LEU A 61 9.08 3.85 5.28
N GLY A 62 10.38 4.16 5.29
CA GLY A 62 10.87 5.54 5.36
C GLY A 62 10.27 6.28 6.55
N ALA A 63 9.75 7.47 6.31
CA ALA A 63 9.08 8.28 7.32
C ALA A 63 7.57 7.98 7.46
N MET A 64 7.02 6.96 6.79
CA MET A 64 5.56 6.73 6.74
C MET A 64 4.92 6.61 8.13
N SER A 65 5.49 5.80 9.03
CA SER A 65 4.91 5.57 10.36
C SER A 65 4.81 6.86 11.19
N THR A 66 5.87 7.68 11.15
CA THR A 66 5.93 8.98 11.81
C THR A 66 4.98 9.99 11.18
N VAL A 67 5.05 10.17 9.85
CA VAL A 67 4.26 11.16 9.12
C VAL A 67 2.76 10.84 9.19
N LEU A 68 2.39 9.56 9.17
CA LEU A 68 1.00 9.11 9.16
C LEU A 68 0.44 8.82 10.55
N VAL A 69 1.26 8.93 11.59
CA VAL A 69 0.90 8.55 12.96
C VAL A 69 0.25 7.15 12.96
N CYS A 70 0.94 6.20 12.30
CA CYS A 70 0.42 4.87 12.02
C CYS A 70 1.47 3.82 12.41
N PRO A 71 1.11 2.79 13.20
CA PRO A 71 2.01 1.70 13.51
C PRO A 71 2.51 1.00 12.25
N GLU A 72 3.81 0.71 12.17
CA GLU A 72 4.39 0.02 11.01
C GLU A 72 3.72 -1.32 10.71
N SER A 73 3.27 -2.05 11.73
CA SER A 73 2.56 -3.33 11.56
C SER A 73 1.31 -3.19 10.68
N ARG A 74 0.60 -2.05 10.75
CA ARG A 74 -0.56 -1.78 9.89
C ARG A 74 -0.15 -1.44 8.46
N LEU A 75 0.95 -0.70 8.30
CA LEU A 75 1.50 -0.39 6.98
C LEU A 75 2.00 -1.66 6.28
N TRP A 76 2.69 -2.54 7.01
CA TRP A 76 3.12 -3.84 6.50
C TRP A 76 1.95 -4.76 6.18
N ALA A 77 0.88 -4.75 6.97
CA ALA A 77 -0.32 -5.54 6.71
C ALA A 77 -1.05 -5.14 5.41
N ALA A 78 -0.85 -3.89 4.94
CA ALA A 78 -1.37 -3.45 3.66
C ALA A 78 -0.55 -3.94 2.45
N THR A 79 0.52 -4.69 2.69
CA THR A 79 1.42 -5.26 1.67
C THR A 79 1.48 -6.78 1.76
N PHE A 80 2.19 -7.41 0.83
CA PHE A 80 2.52 -8.84 0.87
C PHE A 80 3.65 -9.20 1.84
N TYR A 81 4.05 -8.29 2.75
CA TYR A 81 5.07 -8.54 3.77
C TYR A 81 4.86 -9.86 4.50
N TYR A 82 3.66 -10.10 5.06
CA TYR A 82 3.39 -11.29 5.86
C TYR A 82 3.35 -12.58 5.04
N LEU A 83 3.05 -12.51 3.74
CA LEU A 83 3.16 -13.67 2.86
C LEU A 83 4.64 -14.04 2.66
N GLY A 84 5.49 -13.06 2.35
CA GLY A 84 6.93 -13.28 2.26
C GLY A 84 7.50 -13.82 3.57
N GLN A 85 7.18 -13.18 4.68
CA GLN A 85 7.67 -13.57 6.00
C GLN A 85 7.26 -15.00 6.36
N ARG A 86 5.99 -15.39 6.16
CA ARG A 86 5.48 -16.70 6.59
C ARG A 86 5.82 -17.84 5.64
N LEU A 87 5.80 -17.59 4.33
CA LEU A 87 5.98 -18.65 3.33
C LEU A 87 7.42 -18.80 2.86
N LEU A 88 8.21 -17.71 2.90
CA LEU A 88 9.58 -17.69 2.37
C LEU A 88 10.63 -17.44 3.45
N ASN A 89 10.23 -17.02 4.66
CA ASN A 89 11.12 -16.48 5.68
C ASN A 89 12.01 -15.34 5.12
N GLN A 90 11.47 -14.56 4.18
CA GLN A 90 12.15 -13.48 3.46
C GLN A 90 11.17 -12.34 3.19
N VAL A 91 11.63 -11.09 3.28
CA VAL A 91 10.80 -9.89 3.06
C VAL A 91 11.34 -8.99 1.96
N ASP A 92 12.39 -9.43 1.25
CA ASP A 92 12.93 -8.68 0.12
C ASP A 92 11.91 -8.60 -1.02
N PRO A 93 11.56 -7.40 -1.52
CA PRO A 93 10.55 -7.23 -2.56
C PRO A 93 10.84 -8.00 -3.85
N ASN A 94 12.11 -8.20 -4.23
CA ASN A 94 12.45 -8.95 -5.44
C ASN A 94 12.25 -10.46 -5.24
N VAL A 95 12.50 -10.97 -4.03
CA VAL A 95 12.24 -12.37 -3.68
C VAL A 95 10.73 -12.62 -3.63
N VAL A 96 10.00 -11.78 -2.90
CA VAL A 96 8.54 -11.90 -2.77
C VAL A 96 7.86 -11.70 -4.14
N GLY A 97 8.30 -10.72 -4.92
CA GLY A 97 7.78 -10.47 -6.27
C GLY A 97 7.99 -11.66 -7.22
N ARG A 98 9.17 -12.30 -7.19
CA ARG A 98 9.42 -13.52 -7.97
C ARG A 98 8.55 -14.69 -7.51
N PHE A 99 8.35 -14.85 -6.21
CA PHE A 99 7.48 -15.89 -5.67
C PHE A 99 6.01 -15.70 -6.08
N LEU A 100 5.53 -14.46 -6.05
CA LEU A 100 4.14 -14.13 -6.42
C LEU A 100 3.95 -13.96 -7.94
N ASN A 101 5.02 -14.11 -8.75
CA ASN A 101 4.96 -13.93 -10.18
C ASN A 101 3.94 -14.89 -10.82
N GLY A 102 3.06 -14.37 -11.68
CA GLY A 102 1.95 -15.11 -12.27
C GLY A 102 0.77 -15.38 -11.32
N SER A 103 0.92 -15.18 -10.01
CA SER A 103 -0.17 -15.31 -9.03
C SER A 103 -0.89 -13.99 -8.79
N ILE A 104 -0.19 -12.86 -8.93
CA ILE A 104 -0.75 -11.52 -8.77
C ILE A 104 -0.83 -10.77 -10.10
N VAL A 105 -1.82 -9.89 -10.23
CA VAL A 105 -1.98 -8.99 -11.39
C VAL A 105 -1.34 -7.62 -11.14
N PRO A 106 -0.76 -6.98 -12.17
CA PRO A 106 -0.12 -5.67 -12.03
C PRO A 106 -1.14 -4.54 -11.86
N TYR A 107 -2.37 -4.73 -12.37
CA TYR A 107 -3.48 -3.79 -12.21
C TYR A 107 -4.33 -4.14 -10.98
N GLN A 108 -5.08 -3.15 -10.48
CA GLN A 108 -5.99 -3.35 -9.35
C GLN A 108 -7.32 -3.92 -9.87
N ARG A 109 -7.68 -5.14 -9.47
CA ARG A 109 -9.05 -5.65 -9.62
C ARG A 109 -9.92 -5.17 -8.46
N TYR A 110 -11.23 -5.15 -8.65
CA TYR A 110 -12.17 -4.76 -7.61
C TYR A 110 -13.58 -5.31 -7.84
N CYS A 111 -14.37 -5.35 -6.76
CA CYS A 111 -15.82 -5.52 -6.80
C CYS A 111 -16.49 -4.15 -6.60
N PRO A 112 -17.33 -3.67 -7.56
CA PRO A 112 -18.00 -2.38 -7.43
C PRO A 112 -18.90 -2.27 -6.20
N ALA A 113 -19.63 -3.35 -5.84
CA ALA A 113 -20.50 -3.36 -4.67
C ALA A 113 -19.69 -3.25 -3.37
N CYS A 114 -18.64 -4.07 -3.20
CA CYS A 114 -17.77 -3.99 -2.02
C CYS A 114 -17.06 -2.65 -1.93
N LEU A 115 -16.60 -2.09 -3.06
CA LEU A 115 -15.95 -0.79 -3.08
C LEU A 115 -16.92 0.34 -2.68
N ALA A 116 -18.17 0.29 -3.14
CA ALA A 116 -19.19 1.26 -2.75
C ALA A 116 -19.56 1.18 -1.26
N GLU A 117 -19.58 -0.04 -0.69
CA GLU A 117 -19.90 -0.26 0.72
C GLU A 117 -18.74 0.11 1.65
N HIS A 118 -17.52 -0.29 1.32
CA HIS A 118 -16.37 -0.18 2.22
C HIS A 118 -15.47 1.03 1.92
N GLY A 119 -15.45 1.50 0.68
CA GLY A 119 -14.66 2.66 0.25
C GLY A 119 -13.16 2.42 0.10
N TYR A 120 -12.69 1.17 0.01
CA TYR A 120 -11.29 0.83 -0.20
C TYR A 120 -11.09 -0.45 -1.03
N TYR A 121 -9.91 -0.60 -1.64
CA TYR A 121 -9.54 -1.81 -2.36
C TYR A 121 -8.87 -2.82 -1.44
N GLN A 122 -9.27 -4.09 -1.58
CA GLN A 122 -8.66 -5.17 -0.82
C GLN A 122 -7.36 -5.66 -1.47
N LEU A 123 -6.38 -6.00 -0.63
CA LEU A 123 -5.10 -6.59 -1.04
C LEU A 123 -5.29 -7.92 -1.77
N VAL A 124 -6.25 -8.74 -1.33
CA VAL A 124 -6.53 -10.05 -1.92
C VAL A 124 -7.00 -9.96 -3.38
N TRP A 125 -7.55 -8.83 -3.81
CA TRP A 125 -7.98 -8.63 -5.20
C TRP A 125 -6.81 -8.56 -6.19
N ARG A 126 -5.58 -8.46 -5.70
CA ARG A 126 -4.38 -8.63 -6.54
C ARG A 126 -4.20 -10.06 -7.01
N PHE A 127 -4.74 -11.07 -6.34
CA PHE A 127 -4.55 -12.46 -6.76
C PHE A 127 -5.42 -12.84 -7.96
N HIS A 128 -4.81 -13.49 -8.96
CA HIS A 128 -5.53 -14.01 -10.12
C HIS A 128 -6.55 -15.08 -9.71
N GLY A 129 -6.14 -16.01 -8.84
CA GLY A 129 -6.94 -17.17 -8.45
C GLY A 129 -8.06 -16.90 -7.45
N LEU A 130 -8.17 -15.67 -6.92
CA LEU A 130 -9.22 -15.31 -5.97
C LEU A 130 -10.35 -14.56 -6.69
N PRO A 131 -11.63 -14.82 -6.33
CA PRO A 131 -12.74 -14.03 -6.83
C PRO A 131 -12.62 -12.58 -6.34
N GLY A 132 -13.13 -11.64 -7.14
CA GLY A 132 -13.12 -10.21 -6.79
C GLY A 132 -14.10 -9.84 -5.68
N CYS A 133 -15.01 -10.73 -5.32
CA CYS A 133 -15.89 -10.64 -4.17
C CYS A 133 -15.71 -11.94 -3.37
N PRO A 134 -15.41 -11.89 -2.07
CA PRO A 134 -15.43 -13.08 -1.22
C PRO A 134 -16.85 -13.68 -1.12
#